data_AF-A0A2V5SZS8-F1
#
_entry.id   AF-A0A2V5SZS8-F1
#
_cell.length_a   1.000
_cell.length_b   1.000
_cell.length_c   1.000
_cell.angle_alpha   90.00
_cell.angle_beta   90.00
_cell.angle_gamma   90.00
#
_symmetry.space_group_name_H-M   'P 1'
#
loop_
_entity.id
_entity.type
_entity.pdbx_description
1 polymer ?
#
loop_
_entity_poly.entity_id
_entity_poly.type
_entity_poly.pdbx_seq_one_letter_code
_entity_poly.pdbx_strand_id
1 'polypeptide(L)'
;MDNDIKQCPDRSAKTARSETGNPSTNNAAKGSSRRKFLGQVGAALTGGVVLGKGPLASAQSDASGTAGGVRLPGGVIDPRVKKSFAIRVGTATKEALIPVPPHTTNGDEERYPDKSGTYTKGILQDGIGLVNLNAYQTFKRALNSGSDADLENIIIGGTRTLNGPQGGLAFGLEGSDAVQFGNAPSPANQQNGIVVAPAPAVASEAYGTELVEMYWASLLRDVAFTDYASNEIAAQAAQELSGMLTYAGPRKSNGRVTPNLLFRGPYP
;
A
#
# COMPACT_ATOMS: atom_id res chain seq x y z
N MET A 1 64.85 2.76 6.46
CA MET A 1 64.52 3.96 5.68
C MET A 1 63.21 4.46 6.22
N ASP A 2 63.37 5.45 7.08
CA ASP A 2 62.43 5.89 8.10
C ASP A 2 61.28 6.70 7.51
N ASN A 3 60.13 6.66 8.20
CA ASN A 3 59.49 7.90 8.63
C ASN A 3 58.53 7.63 9.80
N ASP A 4 58.87 8.25 10.92
CA ASP A 4 58.14 8.37 12.18
C ASP A 4 56.68 8.81 12.00
N ILE A 5 55.75 8.17 12.72
CA ILE A 5 54.66 8.91 13.39
C ILE A 5 54.41 8.32 14.78
N LYS A 6 54.41 9.26 15.74
CA LYS A 6 54.37 9.15 17.19
C LYS A 6 53.14 8.42 17.76
N GLN A 7 53.40 7.75 18.86
CA GLN A 7 52.47 7.08 19.77
C GLN A 7 51.70 8.10 20.63
N CYS A 8 50.42 7.81 20.93
CA CYS A 8 49.59 8.54 21.89
C CYS A 8 48.93 7.52 22.85
N PRO A 9 48.85 7.77 24.18
CA PRO A 9 48.65 6.71 25.17
C PRO A 9 47.20 6.49 25.63
N ASP A 10 46.96 5.28 26.14
CA ASP A 10 45.76 4.79 26.83
C ASP A 10 45.54 5.50 28.19
N ARG A 11 44.27 5.85 28.50
CA ARG A 11 43.82 6.20 29.85
C ARG A 11 42.36 5.83 30.07
N SER A 12 42.17 4.73 30.79
CA SER A 12 40.98 4.43 31.56
C SER A 12 40.93 5.31 32.82
N ALA A 13 39.79 5.95 33.11
CA ALA A 13 39.48 6.46 34.44
C ALA A 13 37.96 6.60 34.65
N LYS A 14 37.42 5.74 35.51
CA LYS A 14 36.15 5.92 36.22
C LYS A 14 36.23 7.18 37.09
N THR A 15 35.21 8.03 37.08
CA THR A 15 34.92 8.90 38.22
C THR A 15 33.41 9.05 38.39
N ALA A 16 32.92 8.59 39.53
CA ALA A 16 31.57 8.84 40.03
C ALA A 16 31.48 10.30 40.52
N ARG A 17 30.37 10.97 40.22
CA ARG A 17 29.94 12.16 40.96
C ARG A 17 28.49 11.97 41.40
N SER A 18 28.35 12.04 42.71
CA SER A 18 27.10 12.23 43.45
C SER A 18 26.70 13.69 43.34
N GLU A 19 25.46 13.96 42.96
CA GLU A 19 24.80 15.24 43.22
C GLU A 19 23.49 14.98 43.94
N THR A 20 23.44 15.44 45.19
CA THR A 20 22.26 15.60 46.02
C THR A 20 21.56 16.93 45.67
N GLY A 21 20.31 16.86 45.22
CA GLY A 21 19.41 18.01 45.05
C GLY A 21 18.02 17.67 45.55
N ASN A 22 17.50 18.48 46.48
CA ASN A 22 16.23 18.31 47.20
C ASN A 22 14.99 18.38 46.27
N PRO A 23 13.83 17.82 46.69
CA PRO A 23 12.72 17.52 45.80
C PRO A 23 11.89 18.77 45.49
N SER A 24 11.82 19.15 44.21
CA SER A 24 10.80 20.06 43.71
C SER A 24 9.50 19.29 43.45
N THR A 25 8.45 19.72 44.14
CA THR A 25 7.07 19.29 43.99
C THR A 25 6.62 19.38 42.53
N ASN A 26 6.26 18.26 41.92
CA ASN A 26 5.39 18.26 40.74
C ASN A 26 4.46 17.04 40.75
N ASN A 27 3.19 17.39 40.97
CA ASN A 27 1.94 16.64 40.79
C ASN A 27 2.05 15.28 40.09
N ALA A 28 1.78 14.23 40.87
CA ALA A 28 1.43 12.92 40.39
C ALA A 28 0.13 12.98 39.57
N ALA A 29 0.25 13.11 38.24
CA ALA A 29 -0.83 12.77 37.33
C ALA A 29 -1.03 11.25 37.38
N LYS A 30 -2.06 10.82 38.12
CA LYS A 30 -2.52 9.43 38.20
C LYS A 30 -2.65 8.85 36.79
N GLY A 31 -1.81 7.87 36.47
CA GLY A 31 -1.92 7.08 35.25
C GLY A 31 -3.31 6.45 35.14
N SER A 32 -4.06 6.84 34.12
CA SER A 32 -5.29 6.16 33.73
C SER A 32 -4.93 4.78 33.18
N SER A 33 -5.01 3.77 34.06
CA SER A 33 -4.93 2.37 33.68
C SER A 33 -6.09 2.03 32.74
N ARG A 34 -5.76 1.50 31.55
CA ARG A 34 -6.70 0.98 30.53
C ARG A 34 -7.62 -0.16 31.03
N ARG A 35 -7.48 -0.58 32.30
CA ARG A 35 -8.34 -1.54 33.01
C ARG A 35 -9.28 -0.85 33.99
N LYS A 36 -10.10 0.08 33.51
CA LYS A 36 -11.25 0.62 34.27
C LYS A 36 -12.50 0.87 33.41
N PHE A 37 -12.60 0.21 32.26
CA PHE A 37 -13.77 0.27 31.38
C PHE A 37 -14.65 -1.00 31.43
N LEU A 38 -14.28 -2.01 32.23
CA LEU A 38 -15.01 -3.29 32.34
C LEU A 38 -15.49 -3.59 33.77
N GLY A 39 -15.99 -2.57 34.48
CA GLY A 39 -16.37 -2.73 35.89
C GLY A 39 -17.65 -2.05 36.35
N GLN A 40 -18.37 -1.29 35.51
CA GLN A 40 -19.57 -0.58 35.95
C GLN A 40 -20.65 -0.57 34.87
N VAL A 41 -21.34 -1.71 34.72
CA VAL A 41 -22.77 -1.70 34.38
C VAL A 41 -23.44 -2.77 35.23
N GLY A 42 -23.80 -2.38 36.45
CA GLY A 42 -24.57 -3.18 37.39
C GLY A 42 -25.34 -2.24 38.31
N ALA A 43 -26.67 -2.29 38.20
CA ALA A 43 -27.68 -1.65 39.05
C ALA A 43 -27.89 -0.12 38.91
N ALA A 44 -28.93 0.27 38.16
CA ALA A 44 -29.90 1.30 38.56
C ALA A 44 -31.12 1.27 37.60
N LEU A 45 -32.21 0.63 38.02
CA LEU A 45 -33.54 0.79 37.44
C LEU A 45 -34.32 1.79 38.30
N THR A 46 -34.38 3.07 37.93
CA THR A 46 -35.43 4.01 38.35
C THR A 46 -35.49 5.24 37.44
N GLY A 47 -36.53 5.30 36.60
CA GLY A 47 -37.19 6.55 36.17
C GLY A 47 -36.60 7.33 34.97
N GLY A 48 -37.44 7.56 33.96
CA GLY A 48 -37.33 8.71 33.04
C GLY A 48 -37.08 8.38 31.57
N VAL A 49 -38.09 8.61 30.72
CA VAL A 49 -38.06 8.44 29.26
C VAL A 49 -37.14 9.47 28.61
N VAL A 50 -36.15 9.03 27.84
CA VAL A 50 -35.54 9.82 26.74
C VAL A 50 -35.27 8.87 25.57
N LEU A 51 -35.87 9.17 24.41
CA LEU A 51 -35.64 8.49 23.14
C LEU A 51 -34.16 8.58 22.74
N GLY A 52 -33.47 7.45 22.67
CA GLY A 52 -32.11 7.35 22.16
C GLY A 52 -31.82 5.94 21.68
N LYS A 53 -31.56 5.78 20.38
CA LYS A 53 -31.16 4.52 19.74
C LYS A 53 -29.84 4.04 20.36
N GLY A 54 -29.91 3.10 21.30
CA GLY A 54 -28.74 2.33 21.72
C GLY A 54 -28.28 1.43 20.57
N PRO A 55 -26.97 1.17 20.41
CA PRO A 55 -26.49 0.20 19.44
C PRO A 55 -27.02 -1.17 19.88
N LEU A 56 -28.05 -1.65 19.18
CA LEU A 56 -28.42 -3.05 19.22
C LEU A 56 -27.18 -3.81 18.76
N ALA A 57 -26.60 -4.59 19.67
CA ALA A 57 -25.72 -5.66 19.28
C ALA A 57 -26.51 -6.53 18.31
N SER A 58 -26.15 -6.47 17.03
CA SER A 58 -26.69 -7.35 16.01
C SER A 58 -26.22 -8.77 16.33
N ALA A 59 -26.95 -9.45 17.21
CA ALA A 59 -27.01 -10.90 17.17
C ALA A 59 -27.92 -11.24 15.99
N GLN A 60 -27.35 -11.20 14.78
CA GLN A 60 -28.02 -11.83 13.64
C GLN A 60 -28.20 -13.30 13.99
N SER A 61 -29.45 -13.69 14.23
CA SER A 61 -29.89 -15.06 14.21
C SER A 61 -29.62 -15.59 12.80
N ASP A 62 -28.70 -16.54 12.71
CA ASP A 62 -28.39 -17.25 11.47
C ASP A 62 -29.64 -17.99 11.00
N ALA A 63 -30.37 -17.38 10.07
CA ALA A 63 -31.20 -18.15 9.15
C ALA A 63 -30.24 -19.03 8.35
N SER A 64 -30.47 -20.34 8.42
CA SER A 64 -29.73 -21.38 7.74
C SER A 64 -29.73 -21.17 6.22
N GLY A 65 -28.83 -20.31 5.75
CA GLY A 65 -28.52 -20.10 4.35
C GLY A 65 -27.47 -21.11 3.92
N THR A 66 -27.92 -22.28 3.52
CA THR A 66 -27.10 -23.35 2.95
C THR A 66 -26.57 -22.88 1.59
N ALA A 67 -25.44 -22.20 1.59
CA ALA A 67 -24.69 -21.91 0.37
C ALA A 67 -23.56 -22.94 0.25
N GLY A 68 -23.79 -23.97 -0.57
CA GLY A 68 -22.76 -24.84 -1.15
C GLY A 68 -21.99 -25.75 -0.19
N GLY A 69 -22.53 -26.95 0.10
CA GLY A 69 -21.76 -28.20 0.28
C GLY A 69 -20.77 -28.37 1.45
N VAL A 70 -20.31 -27.29 2.11
CA VAL A 70 -19.28 -27.38 3.16
C VAL A 70 -19.93 -27.80 4.48
N ARG A 71 -19.81 -29.09 4.80
CA ARG A 71 -20.34 -29.67 6.03
C ARG A 71 -19.33 -29.51 7.18
N LEU A 72 -19.86 -29.34 8.40
CA LEU A 72 -19.06 -29.37 9.62
C LEU A 72 -18.22 -30.67 9.65
N PRO A 73 -16.91 -30.61 9.89
CA PRO A 73 -16.09 -31.81 10.01
C PRO A 73 -16.61 -32.75 11.10
N GLY A 74 -16.56 -34.05 10.82
CA GLY A 74 -16.93 -35.09 11.79
C GLY A 74 -16.10 -34.97 13.07
N GLY A 75 -16.74 -35.17 14.22
CA GLY A 75 -16.09 -35.10 15.54
C GLY A 75 -16.06 -33.70 16.18
N VAL A 76 -16.47 -32.64 15.47
CA VAL A 76 -16.60 -31.31 16.08
C VAL A 76 -17.89 -31.23 16.91
N ILE A 77 -17.76 -31.34 18.24
CA ILE A 77 -18.89 -31.31 19.18
C ILE A 77 -19.08 -29.97 19.88
N ASP A 78 -17.99 -29.22 20.12
CA ASP A 78 -17.99 -27.97 20.87
C ASP A 78 -18.86 -26.88 20.19
N PRO A 79 -19.83 -26.27 20.90
CA PRO A 79 -20.76 -25.31 20.31
C PRO A 79 -20.10 -24.00 19.85
N ARG A 80 -19.03 -23.55 20.51
CA ARG A 80 -18.29 -22.35 20.13
C ARG A 80 -17.49 -22.59 18.86
N VAL A 81 -16.87 -23.77 18.73
CA VAL A 81 -16.15 -24.16 17.51
C VAL A 81 -17.11 -24.27 16.32
N LYS A 82 -18.29 -24.87 16.50
CA LYS A 82 -19.35 -24.91 15.46
C LYS A 82 -19.73 -23.51 14.96
N LYS A 83 -19.95 -22.57 15.89
CA LYS A 83 -20.27 -21.18 15.54
C LYS A 83 -19.12 -20.51 14.78
N SER A 84 -17.88 -20.70 15.23
CA SER A 84 -16.71 -20.16 14.53
C SER A 84 -16.57 -20.72 13.10
N PHE A 85 -16.84 -22.01 12.90
CA PHE A 85 -16.82 -22.62 11.58
C PHE A 85 -17.89 -22.03 10.67
N ALA A 86 -19.14 -21.94 11.16
CA ALA A 86 -20.25 -21.36 10.41
C ALA A 86 -19.98 -19.91 9.98
N ILE A 87 -19.41 -19.10 10.89
CA ILE A 87 -19.02 -17.72 10.56
C ILE A 87 -17.98 -17.69 9.44
N ARG A 88 -16.90 -18.48 9.54
CA ARG A 88 -15.82 -18.48 8.54
C ARG A 88 -16.30 -18.97 7.18
N VAL A 89 -17.08 -20.05 7.14
CA VAL A 89 -17.70 -20.54 5.90
C VAL A 89 -18.64 -19.49 5.34
N GLY A 90 -19.50 -18.90 6.15
CA GLY A 90 -20.42 -17.84 5.73
C GLY A 90 -19.71 -16.61 5.18
N THR A 91 -18.58 -16.20 5.78
CA THR A 91 -17.74 -15.11 5.26
C THR A 91 -17.10 -15.50 3.95
N ALA A 92 -16.44 -16.65 3.85
CA ALA A 92 -15.81 -17.11 2.61
C ALA A 92 -16.82 -17.22 1.46
N THR A 93 -18.05 -17.69 1.72
CA THR A 93 -19.12 -17.71 0.72
C THR A 93 -19.50 -16.30 0.27
N LYS A 94 -19.61 -15.32 1.18
CA LYS A 94 -19.92 -13.94 0.80
C LYS A 94 -18.83 -13.33 -0.06
N GLU A 95 -17.56 -13.53 0.29
CA GLU A 95 -16.41 -13.07 -0.50
C GLU A 95 -16.37 -13.73 -1.88
N ALA A 96 -16.67 -15.02 -1.98
CA ALA A 96 -16.72 -15.74 -3.26
C ALA A 96 -17.83 -15.25 -4.21
N LEU A 97 -18.85 -14.55 -3.70
CA LEU A 97 -19.92 -13.95 -4.50
C LEU A 97 -19.57 -12.54 -5.02
N ILE A 98 -18.45 -11.97 -4.59
CA ILE A 98 -17.96 -10.68 -5.10
C ILE A 98 -17.40 -10.92 -6.51
N PRO A 99 -17.86 -10.19 -7.54
CA PRO A 99 -17.41 -10.41 -8.91
C PRO A 99 -15.95 -10.00 -9.08
N VAL A 100 -15.26 -10.68 -10.00
CA VAL A 100 -13.94 -10.28 -10.47
C VAL A 100 -14.10 -9.10 -11.45
N PRO A 101 -13.58 -7.90 -11.14
CA PRO A 101 -13.60 -6.78 -12.06
C PRO A 101 -12.67 -7.05 -13.25
N PRO A 102 -12.81 -6.31 -14.36
CA PRO A 102 -11.86 -6.39 -15.47
C PRO A 102 -10.47 -5.91 -15.02
N HIS A 103 -9.44 -6.57 -15.57
CA HIS A 103 -8.02 -6.22 -15.43
C HIS A 103 -7.46 -5.82 -16.79
N THR A 104 -7.81 -4.63 -17.26
CA THR A 104 -7.45 -4.19 -18.62
C THR A 104 -6.08 -3.52 -18.66
N THR A 105 -5.25 -3.93 -19.61
CA THR A 105 -3.98 -3.25 -19.91
C THR A 105 -4.25 -1.96 -20.69
N ASN A 106 -3.23 -1.11 -20.81
CA ASN A 106 -3.26 0.06 -21.69
C ASN A 106 -2.97 -0.28 -23.17
N GLY A 107 -2.64 -1.55 -23.46
CA GLY A 107 -2.35 -2.07 -24.79
C GLY A 107 -0.92 -1.80 -25.31
N ASP A 108 -0.02 -1.25 -24.50
CA ASP A 108 1.33 -0.89 -24.96
C ASP A 108 2.22 -2.12 -25.22
N GLU A 109 2.02 -3.22 -24.50
CA GLU A 109 2.76 -4.47 -24.74
C GLU A 109 2.53 -5.00 -26.16
N GLU A 110 1.28 -4.96 -26.63
CA GLU A 110 0.88 -5.36 -27.97
C GLU A 110 1.28 -4.30 -29.02
N ARG A 111 1.14 -3.01 -28.67
CA ARG A 111 1.43 -1.89 -29.56
C ARG A 111 2.90 -1.81 -29.98
N TYR A 112 3.82 -2.07 -29.05
CA TYR A 112 5.25 -1.99 -29.29
C TYR A 112 5.84 -3.39 -29.46
N PRO A 113 6.19 -3.81 -30.70
CA PRO A 113 6.69 -5.16 -30.95
C PRO A 113 7.96 -5.48 -30.17
N ASP A 114 8.82 -4.47 -29.97
CA ASP A 114 10.08 -4.53 -29.21
C ASP A 114 9.91 -4.52 -27.69
N LYS A 115 8.68 -4.36 -27.19
CA LYS A 115 8.33 -4.33 -25.76
C LYS A 115 8.95 -3.16 -24.99
N SER A 116 9.30 -2.08 -25.69
CA SER A 116 9.87 -0.85 -25.11
C SER A 116 8.95 -0.15 -24.11
N GLY A 117 7.63 -0.35 -24.23
CA GLY A 117 6.62 0.16 -23.27
C GLY A 117 6.31 -0.78 -22.10
N THR A 118 7.13 -1.81 -21.84
CA THR A 118 6.86 -2.83 -20.82
C THR A 118 8.05 -3.00 -19.87
N TYR A 119 7.77 -3.41 -18.63
CA TYR A 119 8.82 -3.76 -17.67
C TYR A 119 9.65 -4.95 -18.19
N THR A 120 10.94 -4.73 -18.40
CA THR A 120 11.89 -5.77 -18.85
C THR A 120 13.19 -5.77 -18.03
N LYS A 121 13.26 -4.97 -16.96
CA LYS A 121 14.47 -4.87 -16.13
C LYS A 121 14.80 -6.23 -15.50
N GLY A 122 16.06 -6.65 -15.69
CA GLY A 122 16.57 -7.94 -15.23
C GLY A 122 16.42 -9.07 -16.23
N ILE A 123 15.53 -8.94 -17.23
CA ILE A 123 15.46 -9.86 -18.37
C ILE A 123 16.65 -9.58 -19.31
N LEU A 124 17.15 -10.61 -20.00
CA LEU A 124 18.21 -10.45 -20.99
C LEU A 124 17.85 -9.37 -22.02
N GLN A 125 18.79 -8.47 -22.27
CA GLN A 125 18.65 -7.35 -23.21
C GLN A 125 19.55 -7.58 -24.42
N ASP A 126 19.08 -7.23 -25.61
CA ASP A 126 19.89 -7.20 -26.85
C ASP A 126 20.59 -5.84 -27.03
N GLY A 127 20.09 -4.79 -26.35
CA GLY A 127 20.66 -3.44 -26.41
C GLY A 127 20.09 -2.51 -25.35
N ILE A 128 20.46 -1.23 -25.43
CA ILE A 128 19.96 -0.21 -24.50
C ILE A 128 18.46 -0.03 -24.73
N GLY A 129 17.65 -0.45 -23.75
CA GLY A 129 16.19 -0.35 -23.81
C GLY A 129 15.52 -1.37 -24.74
N LEU A 130 16.25 -2.36 -25.24
CA LEU A 130 15.74 -3.38 -26.16
C LEU A 130 15.89 -4.77 -25.52
N VAL A 131 14.77 -5.33 -25.09
CA VAL A 131 14.74 -6.68 -24.49
C VAL A 131 14.98 -7.74 -25.57
N ASN A 132 15.69 -8.80 -25.21
CA ASN A 132 15.75 -9.99 -26.05
C ASN A 132 14.35 -10.64 -26.07
N LEU A 133 13.72 -10.71 -27.25
CA LEU A 133 12.34 -11.17 -27.36
C LEU A 133 12.17 -12.65 -26.98
N ASN A 134 13.19 -13.49 -27.15
CA ASN A 134 13.14 -14.89 -26.67
C ASN A 134 13.11 -14.93 -25.14
N ALA A 135 14.02 -14.18 -24.49
CA ALA A 135 14.03 -14.06 -23.04
C ALA A 135 12.70 -13.49 -22.50
N TYR A 136 12.14 -12.49 -23.18
CA TYR A 136 10.82 -11.95 -22.84
C TYR A 136 9.71 -13.02 -22.87
N GLN A 137 9.73 -13.93 -23.84
CA GLN A 137 8.75 -15.03 -23.89
C GLN A 137 8.88 -15.99 -22.71
N THR A 138 10.09 -16.24 -22.20
CA THR A 138 10.27 -17.04 -20.96
C THR A 138 9.66 -16.34 -19.75
N PHE A 139 9.82 -15.02 -19.66
CA PHE A 139 9.20 -14.21 -18.62
C PHE A 139 7.67 -14.26 -18.69
N LYS A 140 7.07 -14.07 -19.87
CA LYS A 140 5.61 -14.14 -20.05
C LYS A 140 5.06 -15.54 -19.76
N ARG A 141 5.77 -16.61 -20.14
CA ARG A 141 5.39 -17.97 -19.79
C ARG A 141 5.31 -18.14 -18.27
N ALA A 142 6.34 -17.72 -17.55
CA ALA A 142 6.41 -17.83 -16.10
C ALA A 142 5.29 -17.07 -15.39
N LEU A 143 4.99 -15.84 -15.82
CA LEU A 143 3.88 -15.07 -15.27
C LEU A 143 2.51 -15.70 -15.54
N ASN A 144 2.32 -16.29 -16.73
CA ASN A 144 1.05 -16.91 -17.10
C ASN A 144 0.82 -18.28 -16.44
N SER A 145 1.89 -19.05 -16.21
CA SER A 145 1.76 -20.37 -15.58
C SER A 145 1.76 -20.31 -14.06
N GLY A 146 2.46 -19.33 -13.47
CA GLY A 146 2.69 -19.25 -12.03
C GLY A 146 3.52 -20.41 -11.47
N SER A 147 4.11 -21.25 -12.32
CA SER A 147 4.87 -22.44 -11.92
C SER A 147 6.29 -22.06 -11.47
N ASP A 148 6.73 -22.58 -10.33
CA ASP A 148 8.09 -22.42 -9.84
C ASP A 148 9.12 -22.78 -10.91
N ALA A 149 8.89 -23.87 -11.65
CA ALA A 149 9.81 -24.32 -12.69
C ALA A 149 9.94 -23.31 -13.84
N ASP A 150 8.85 -22.66 -14.27
CA ASP A 150 8.94 -21.66 -15.34
C ASP A 150 9.62 -20.37 -14.84
N LEU A 151 9.41 -20.02 -13.58
CA LEU A 151 10.04 -18.85 -12.95
C LEU A 151 11.55 -19.01 -12.78
N GLU A 152 12.02 -20.19 -12.38
CA GLU A 152 13.44 -20.52 -12.34
C GLU A 152 14.09 -20.56 -13.73
N ASN A 153 13.29 -20.77 -14.79
CA ASN A 153 13.76 -20.83 -16.17
C ASN A 153 13.65 -19.49 -16.93
N ILE A 154 13.34 -18.38 -16.24
CA ILE A 154 13.37 -17.05 -16.87
C ILE A 154 14.81 -16.71 -17.28
N ILE A 155 14.99 -16.33 -18.54
CA ILE A 155 16.29 -15.89 -19.05
C ILE A 155 16.60 -14.48 -18.55
N ILE A 156 17.49 -14.38 -17.57
CA ILE A 156 17.94 -13.13 -16.95
C ILE A 156 19.22 -12.56 -17.58
N GLY A 157 19.34 -11.24 -17.60
CA GLY A 157 20.46 -10.50 -18.22
C GLY A 157 21.64 -10.20 -17.30
N GLY A 158 21.70 -10.81 -16.11
CA GLY A 158 22.73 -10.54 -15.11
C GLY A 158 22.60 -11.42 -13.88
N THR A 159 23.33 -11.08 -12.80
CA THR A 159 23.39 -11.88 -11.57
C THR A 159 22.32 -11.54 -10.54
N ARG A 160 21.51 -10.51 -10.78
CA ARG A 160 20.43 -10.10 -9.88
C ARG A 160 19.13 -10.83 -10.23
N THR A 161 18.37 -11.16 -9.20
CA THR A 161 17.08 -11.84 -9.33
C THR A 161 15.93 -10.87 -9.51
N LEU A 162 14.79 -11.38 -9.97
CA LEU A 162 13.52 -10.65 -9.98
C LEU A 162 12.94 -10.58 -8.56
N ASN A 163 12.35 -9.45 -8.20
CA ASN A 163 11.76 -9.25 -6.88
C ASN A 163 10.29 -9.69 -6.86
N GLY A 164 10.05 -10.94 -6.45
CA GLY A 164 8.72 -11.45 -6.15
C GLY A 164 7.71 -11.53 -7.32
N PRO A 165 8.08 -12.08 -8.50
CA PRO A 165 7.13 -12.27 -9.61
C PRO A 165 5.89 -13.12 -9.24
N GLN A 166 5.98 -13.92 -8.16
CA GLN A 166 4.90 -14.76 -7.64
C GLN A 166 3.96 -14.05 -6.64
N GLY A 167 4.25 -12.79 -6.26
CA GLY A 167 3.55 -12.13 -5.15
C GLY A 167 2.03 -12.05 -5.31
N GLY A 168 1.53 -12.07 -6.55
CA GLY A 168 0.10 -12.07 -6.86
C GLY A 168 -0.59 -13.43 -6.87
N LEU A 169 0.12 -14.54 -6.64
CA LEU A 169 -0.43 -15.90 -6.69
C LEU A 169 -0.94 -16.40 -5.33
N ALA A 170 -0.63 -15.70 -4.25
CA ALA A 170 -0.98 -16.11 -2.90
C ALA A 170 -2.46 -15.81 -2.58
N PHE A 171 -3.14 -16.77 -1.94
CA PHE A 171 -4.50 -16.58 -1.44
C PHE A 171 -4.52 -15.86 -0.09
N GLY A 172 -5.47 -14.94 0.08
CA GLY A 172 -5.83 -14.39 1.38
C GLY A 172 -6.72 -15.36 2.17
N LEU A 173 -6.52 -15.46 3.49
CA LEU A 173 -7.40 -16.25 4.37
C LEU A 173 -8.66 -15.49 4.80
N GLU A 174 -8.69 -14.18 4.56
CA GLU A 174 -9.79 -13.29 4.87
C GLU A 174 -9.82 -12.12 3.88
N GLY A 175 -10.99 -11.49 3.76
CA GLY A 175 -11.23 -10.45 2.76
C GLY A 175 -11.36 -11.00 1.35
N SER A 176 -11.55 -10.09 0.40
CA SER A 176 -11.63 -10.43 -1.02
C SER A 176 -10.24 -10.83 -1.53
N ASP A 177 -10.20 -11.79 -2.45
CA ASP A 177 -8.99 -12.20 -3.15
C ASP A 177 -8.41 -11.04 -3.98
N ALA A 178 -7.09 -11.04 -4.19
CA ALA A 178 -6.40 -9.98 -4.93
C ALA A 178 -6.99 -9.78 -6.34
N VAL A 179 -7.46 -10.84 -7.00
CA VAL A 179 -8.08 -10.74 -8.34
C VAL A 179 -9.40 -9.96 -8.31
N GLN A 180 -10.03 -9.79 -7.15
CA GLN A 180 -11.30 -9.07 -7.00
C GLN A 180 -11.12 -7.54 -6.92
N PHE A 181 -9.89 -7.03 -7.09
CA PHE A 181 -9.57 -5.60 -7.15
C PHE A 181 -8.99 -5.25 -8.53
N GLY A 182 -9.63 -4.34 -9.28
CA GLY A 182 -9.21 -4.05 -10.65
C GLY A 182 -9.73 -2.71 -11.18
N ASN A 183 -10.02 -2.69 -12.47
CA ASN A 183 -10.26 -1.47 -13.25
C ASN A 183 -11.70 -0.95 -13.17
N ALA A 184 -12.53 -1.49 -12.26
CA ALA A 184 -13.90 -1.07 -12.02
C ALA A 184 -14.21 -1.02 -10.52
N PRO A 185 -15.09 -0.10 -10.07
CA PRO A 185 -15.63 -0.14 -8.71
C PRO A 185 -16.35 -1.46 -8.44
N SER A 186 -16.31 -1.91 -7.19
CA SER A 186 -17.07 -3.06 -6.71
C SER A 186 -17.75 -2.70 -5.39
N PRO A 187 -19.03 -2.30 -5.43
CA PRO A 187 -19.77 -2.01 -4.19
C PRO A 187 -19.84 -3.22 -3.25
N ALA A 188 -19.66 -4.44 -3.78
CA ALA A 188 -19.71 -5.69 -3.04
C ALA A 188 -18.48 -5.89 -2.11
N ASN A 189 -17.32 -5.29 -2.40
CA ASN A 189 -16.16 -5.22 -1.50
C ASN A 189 -15.92 -3.81 -0.94
N GLN A 190 -16.98 -2.99 -0.84
CA GLN A 190 -16.93 -1.61 -0.33
C GLN A 190 -16.03 -0.65 -1.12
N GLN A 191 -15.66 -1.03 -2.34
CA GLN A 191 -14.82 -0.23 -3.21
C GLN A 191 -15.67 0.66 -4.12
N ASN A 192 -15.70 1.95 -3.82
CA ASN A 192 -16.51 2.94 -4.54
C ASN A 192 -15.80 3.61 -5.73
N GLY A 193 -14.54 3.24 -6.00
CA GLY A 193 -13.73 3.81 -7.08
C GLY A 193 -12.91 2.76 -7.82
N ILE A 194 -12.29 3.14 -8.93
CA ILE A 194 -11.33 2.30 -9.63
C ILE A 194 -10.10 2.12 -8.73
N VAL A 195 -9.69 0.87 -8.45
CA VAL A 195 -8.52 0.56 -7.61
C VAL A 195 -7.26 0.56 -8.47
N VAL A 196 -7.33 -0.16 -9.59
CA VAL A 196 -6.21 -0.38 -10.48
C VAL A 196 -6.65 0.07 -11.87
N ALA A 197 -6.47 1.34 -12.18
CA ALA A 197 -6.75 1.84 -13.53
C ALA A 197 -5.69 1.32 -14.52
N PRO A 198 -5.99 1.22 -15.83
CA PRO A 198 -4.94 1.03 -16.81
C PRO A 198 -3.94 2.20 -16.69
N ALA A 199 -2.65 1.89 -16.70
CA ALA A 199 -1.63 2.93 -16.67
C ALA A 199 -1.77 3.87 -17.88
N PRO A 200 -1.40 5.16 -17.76
CA PRO A 200 -1.26 6.03 -18.93
C PRO A 200 -0.42 5.35 -20.02
N ALA A 201 -0.89 5.38 -21.26
CA ALA A 201 -0.10 4.86 -22.38
C ALA A 201 1.19 5.68 -22.54
N VAL A 202 2.30 5.06 -22.93
CA VAL A 202 3.60 5.74 -23.08
C VAL A 202 3.52 6.95 -24.01
N ALA A 203 2.70 6.87 -25.06
CA ALA A 203 2.48 7.96 -26.02
C ALA A 203 1.41 8.98 -25.61
N SER A 204 0.88 8.91 -24.38
CA SER A 204 -0.18 9.81 -23.91
C SER A 204 0.35 11.11 -23.31
N GLU A 205 -0.46 12.18 -23.37
CA GLU A 205 -0.17 13.45 -22.70
C GLU A 205 -0.04 13.28 -21.18
N ALA A 206 -0.85 12.39 -20.59
CA ALA A 206 -0.78 12.09 -19.16
C ALA A 206 0.58 11.51 -18.76
N TYR A 207 1.10 10.53 -19.51
CA TYR A 207 2.44 9.98 -19.26
C TYR A 207 3.53 11.05 -19.41
N GLY A 208 3.43 11.91 -20.43
CA GLY A 208 4.33 13.05 -20.60
C GLY A 208 4.29 14.02 -19.42
N THR A 209 3.10 14.31 -18.90
CA THR A 209 2.91 15.19 -17.74
C THR A 209 3.50 14.59 -16.46
N GLU A 210 3.29 13.29 -16.22
CA GLU A 210 3.91 12.57 -15.09
C GLU A 210 5.44 12.62 -15.18
N LEU A 211 6.02 12.46 -16.38
CA LEU A 211 7.46 12.60 -16.57
C LEU A 211 7.95 14.02 -16.26
N VAL A 212 7.24 15.06 -16.70
CA VAL A 212 7.64 16.45 -16.40
C VAL A 212 7.59 16.72 -14.89
N GLU A 213 6.57 16.25 -14.19
CA GLU A 213 6.52 16.35 -12.72
C GLU A 213 7.73 15.65 -12.08
N MET A 214 8.09 14.45 -12.53
CA MET A 214 9.25 13.72 -12.03
C MET A 214 10.57 14.46 -12.31
N TYR A 215 10.72 15.09 -13.48
CA TYR A 215 11.89 15.91 -13.79
C TYR A 215 11.97 17.15 -12.89
N TRP A 216 10.86 17.84 -12.65
CA TRP A 216 10.83 18.95 -11.69
C TRP A 216 11.17 18.50 -10.27
N ALA A 217 10.61 17.37 -9.82
CA ALA A 217 10.95 16.78 -8.53
C ALA A 217 12.44 16.45 -8.45
N SER A 218 13.05 16.05 -9.56
CA SER A 218 14.49 15.77 -9.64
C SER A 218 15.37 17.00 -9.43
N LEU A 219 14.95 18.16 -9.94
CA LEU A 219 15.65 19.44 -9.81
C LEU A 219 15.48 20.06 -8.41
N LEU A 220 14.39 19.71 -7.72
CA LEU A 220 14.06 20.22 -6.39
C LEU A 220 14.48 19.31 -5.24
N ARG A 221 15.22 18.22 -5.50
CA ARG A 221 15.62 17.22 -4.47
C ARG A 221 16.35 17.81 -3.28
N ASP A 222 17.11 18.89 -3.49
CA ASP A 222 17.94 19.53 -2.46
C ASP A 222 17.31 20.82 -1.91
N VAL A 223 16.05 21.13 -2.24
CA VAL A 223 15.32 22.28 -1.71
C VAL A 223 14.44 21.83 -0.54
N ALA A 224 14.58 22.47 0.62
CA ALA A 224 13.70 22.19 1.75
C ALA A 224 12.25 22.57 1.43
N PHE A 225 11.29 21.73 1.80
CA PHE A 225 9.87 22.03 1.58
C PHE A 225 9.39 23.35 2.22
N THR A 226 10.04 23.80 3.29
CA THR A 226 9.76 25.09 3.94
C THR A 226 10.09 26.29 3.05
N ASP A 227 11.00 26.10 2.08
CA ASP A 227 11.53 27.17 1.25
C ASP A 227 10.84 27.19 -0.13
N TYR A 228 9.98 26.21 -0.45
CA TYR A 228 9.29 26.11 -1.74
C TYR A 228 8.51 27.37 -2.08
N ALA A 229 7.88 28.02 -1.10
CA ALA A 229 7.08 29.23 -1.31
C ALA A 229 7.92 30.42 -1.84
N SER A 230 9.22 30.47 -1.51
CA SER A 230 10.14 31.52 -1.93
C SER A 230 11.20 31.05 -2.94
N ASN A 231 11.19 29.77 -3.33
CA ASN A 231 12.16 29.21 -4.26
C ASN A 231 11.72 29.41 -5.72
N GLU A 232 12.61 30.01 -6.53
CA GLU A 232 12.31 30.32 -7.94
C GLU A 232 12.08 29.08 -8.82
N ILE A 233 12.83 28.00 -8.58
CA ILE A 233 12.69 26.73 -9.33
C ILE A 233 11.32 26.09 -9.00
N ALA A 234 10.90 26.14 -7.74
CA ALA A 234 9.59 25.65 -7.33
C ALA A 234 8.45 26.50 -7.96
N ALA A 235 8.65 27.82 -8.08
CA ALA A 235 7.71 28.69 -8.78
C ALA A 235 7.59 28.33 -10.27
N GLN A 236 8.71 28.04 -10.95
CA GLN A 236 8.74 27.61 -12.36
C GLN A 236 8.05 26.25 -12.55
N ALA A 237 8.36 25.26 -11.71
CA ALA A 237 7.70 23.96 -11.73
C ALA A 237 6.18 24.09 -11.58
N ALA A 238 5.72 24.88 -10.61
CA ALA A 238 4.29 25.11 -10.39
C ALA A 238 3.64 25.84 -11.58
N GLN A 239 4.35 26.75 -12.23
CA GLN A 239 3.86 27.44 -13.41
C GLN A 239 3.69 26.49 -14.60
N GLU A 240 4.68 25.64 -14.88
CA GLU A 240 4.60 24.69 -15.99
C GLU A 240 3.49 23.65 -15.77
N LEU A 241 3.46 23.02 -14.58
CA LEU A 241 2.42 22.04 -14.24
C LEU A 241 1.01 22.65 -14.22
N SER A 242 0.90 23.96 -13.94
CA SER A 242 -0.39 24.66 -14.07
C SER A 242 -0.94 24.60 -15.50
N GLY A 243 -0.08 24.61 -16.52
CA GLY A 243 -0.46 24.57 -17.94
C GLY A 243 -0.75 23.18 -18.51
N MET A 244 -0.45 22.11 -17.77
CA MET A 244 -0.61 20.73 -18.24
C MET A 244 -2.01 20.19 -17.92
N LEU A 245 -2.87 20.02 -18.92
CA LEU A 245 -4.28 19.66 -18.74
C LEU A 245 -4.45 18.29 -18.06
N THR A 246 -3.52 17.37 -18.29
CA THR A 246 -3.54 16.01 -17.74
C THR A 246 -2.86 15.88 -16.37
N TYR A 247 -2.36 16.97 -15.77
CA TYR A 247 -1.77 16.92 -14.43
C TYR A 247 -2.82 16.56 -13.37
N ALA A 248 -2.65 15.39 -12.76
CA ALA A 248 -3.55 14.80 -11.78
C ALA A 248 -3.31 15.26 -10.34
N GLY A 249 -2.23 16.00 -10.09
CA GLY A 249 -1.91 16.53 -8.77
C GLY A 249 -2.83 17.68 -8.34
N PRO A 250 -2.74 18.11 -7.07
CA PRO A 250 -3.66 19.08 -6.50
C PRO A 250 -3.49 20.47 -7.11
N ARG A 251 -4.62 21.15 -7.29
CA ARG A 251 -4.73 22.53 -7.79
C ARG A 251 -5.52 23.36 -6.78
N LYS A 252 -5.27 24.68 -6.78
CA LYS A 252 -6.17 25.63 -6.11
C LYS A 252 -7.50 25.70 -6.87
N SER A 253 -8.51 26.34 -6.25
CA SER A 253 -9.83 26.55 -6.85
C SER A 253 -9.81 27.31 -8.19
N ASN A 254 -8.77 28.10 -8.46
CA ASN A 254 -8.54 28.77 -9.73
C ASN A 254 -7.80 27.91 -10.77
N GLY A 255 -7.65 26.61 -10.52
CA GLY A 255 -6.97 25.66 -11.40
C GLY A 255 -5.45 25.74 -11.37
N ARG A 256 -4.83 26.60 -10.57
CA ARG A 256 -3.36 26.74 -10.55
C ARG A 256 -2.70 25.77 -9.58
N VAL A 257 -1.56 25.23 -10.01
CA VAL A 257 -0.58 24.61 -9.12
C VAL A 257 0.21 25.73 -8.46
N THR A 258 0.53 25.57 -7.19
CA THR A 258 1.36 26.50 -6.42
C THR A 258 2.54 25.74 -5.85
N PRO A 259 3.65 26.39 -5.48
CA PRO A 259 4.78 25.70 -4.85
C PRO A 259 4.37 24.84 -3.65
N ASN A 260 3.41 25.31 -2.84
CA ASN A 260 2.89 24.57 -1.69
C ASN A 260 2.10 23.29 -2.04
N LEU A 261 1.65 23.16 -3.29
CA LEU A 261 0.91 22.00 -3.81
C LEU A 261 1.78 21.03 -4.62
N LEU A 262 3.02 21.40 -4.94
CA LEU A 262 3.92 20.52 -5.68
C LEU A 262 4.12 19.20 -4.95
N PHE A 263 4.06 18.10 -5.71
CA PHE A 263 4.40 16.75 -5.25
C PHE A 263 3.56 16.25 -4.07
N ARG A 264 2.32 16.76 -3.93
CA ARG A 264 1.35 16.32 -2.92
C ARG A 264 0.28 15.44 -3.55
N GLY A 265 -0.29 14.53 -2.77
CA GLY A 265 -1.49 13.78 -3.14
C GLY A 265 -2.78 14.58 -2.88
N PRO A 266 -3.91 14.17 -3.48
CA PRO A 266 -5.21 14.84 -3.33
C PRO A 266 -5.96 14.44 -2.03
N TYR A 267 -5.26 13.90 -1.04
CA TYR A 267 -5.88 13.39 0.20
C TYR A 267 -6.16 14.53 1.19
N PRO A 268 -7.33 14.53 1.87
CA PRO A 268 -7.69 15.52 2.89
C PRO A 268 -6.74 15.57 4.09
#